data_AF-A0A1G1XQC6-F1
#
_entry.id   AF-A0A1G1XQC6-F1
#
_cell.length_a   1.000
_cell.length_b   1.000
_cell.length_c   1.000
_cell.angle_alpha   90.00
_cell.angle_beta   90.00
_cell.angle_gamma   90.00
#
_symmetry.space_group_name_H-M   'P 1'
#
loop_
_entity.id
_entity.type
_entity.pdbx_description
1 polymer ?
#
loop_
_entity_poly.entity_id
_entity_poly.type
_entity_poly.pdbx_seq_one_letter_code
_entity_poly.pdbx_strand_id
1 'polypeptide(L)'
;MSISALIKKGWEIYSINFQKFLVPIGIMLIPYILYFLFLIFGGPELILLMLILNALMVVINLWIGIVIIIMLDKLYKNQPIDLNKIYEIAFKKIPSYFLVAILTALVIIGGLILLIIPGIIFIVWYGFANYAVILEEKDNKGIAALKFSKNLVQGRWGATFWRLLLPALALYLVVLIVIFIVSYIITGGNFNLESYNQSLIINAISSLITLILTPLFVSFSLILYNNLKETKEQARTETPAQI
;
A
#
# COMPACT_ATOMS: atom_id res chain seq x y z
N MET A 1 9.42 1.84 -18.62
CA MET A 1 9.82 0.54 -18.01
C MET A 1 8.82 -0.55 -18.40
N SER A 2 9.26 -1.80 -18.62
CA SER A 2 8.38 -2.95 -18.87
C SER A 2 7.82 -3.54 -17.56
N ILE A 3 6.76 -4.34 -17.63
CA ILE A 3 6.12 -4.95 -16.45
C ILE A 3 7.05 -5.96 -15.77
N SER A 4 7.75 -6.78 -16.56
CA SER A 4 8.74 -7.73 -16.02
C SER A 4 9.88 -7.00 -15.31
N ALA A 5 10.38 -5.89 -15.87
CA ALA A 5 11.39 -5.06 -15.22
C ALA A 5 10.89 -4.44 -13.91
N LEU A 6 9.61 -4.02 -13.87
CA LEU A 6 8.97 -3.48 -12.67
C LEU A 6 8.90 -4.53 -11.55
N ILE A 7 8.43 -5.74 -11.87
CA ILE A 7 8.33 -6.86 -10.92
C ILE A 7 9.72 -7.25 -10.43
N LYS A 8 10.69 -7.42 -11.34
CA LYS A 8 12.06 -7.79 -10.98
C LYS A 8 12.69 -6.77 -10.04
N LYS A 9 12.60 -5.48 -10.37
CA LYS A 9 13.20 -4.40 -9.56
C LYS A 9 12.52 -4.26 -8.19
N GLY A 10 11.20 -4.39 -8.13
CA GLY A 10 10.48 -4.34 -6.85
C GLY A 10 10.82 -5.54 -5.96
N TRP A 11 10.88 -6.74 -6.54
CA TRP A 11 11.32 -7.94 -5.85
C TRP A 11 12.75 -7.81 -5.33
N GLU A 12 13.68 -7.33 -6.16
CA GLU A 12 15.08 -7.15 -5.78
C GLU A 12 15.25 -6.17 -4.61
N ILE A 13 14.60 -5.00 -4.67
CA ILE A 13 14.63 -4.02 -3.56
C ILE A 13 14.07 -4.64 -2.28
N TYR A 14 12.95 -5.36 -2.38
CA TYR A 14 12.32 -6.01 -1.24
C TYR A 14 13.19 -7.12 -0.64
N SER A 15 13.65 -8.08 -1.45
CA SER A 15 14.35 -9.28 -0.98
C SER A 15 15.71 -8.95 -0.39
N ILE A 16 16.47 -8.03 -1.01
CA ILE A 16 17.79 -7.60 -0.51
C ILE A 16 17.64 -6.86 0.82
N ASN A 17 16.57 -6.08 1.00
CA ASN A 17 16.38 -5.23 2.17
C ASN A 17 15.36 -5.78 3.17
N PHE A 18 14.94 -7.04 3.05
CA PHE A 18 13.82 -7.61 3.81
C PHE A 18 13.96 -7.38 5.32
N GLN A 19 15.17 -7.57 5.86
CA GLN A 19 15.47 -7.36 7.27
C GLN A 19 15.14 -5.96 7.77
N LYS A 20 15.27 -4.93 6.93
CA LYS A 20 14.98 -3.53 7.30
C LYS A 20 13.49 -3.31 7.53
N PHE A 21 12.61 -4.13 6.94
CA PHE A 21 11.16 -4.03 7.10
C PHE A 21 10.64 -4.80 8.33
N LEU A 22 11.45 -5.64 8.98
CA LEU A 22 11.01 -6.45 10.12
C LEU A 22 10.51 -5.61 11.29
N VAL A 23 11.16 -4.48 11.59
CA VAL A 23 10.73 -3.60 12.69
C VAL A 23 9.38 -2.93 12.35
N PRO A 24 9.20 -2.25 11.20
CA PRO A 24 7.89 -1.75 10.79
C PRO A 24 6.77 -2.82 10.77
N ILE A 25 7.07 -4.02 10.25
CA ILE A 25 6.13 -5.15 10.23
C ILE A 25 5.79 -5.58 11.66
N GLY A 26 6.78 -5.68 12.54
CA GLY A 26 6.59 -6.00 13.96
C GLY A 26 5.66 -5.02 14.66
N ILE A 27 5.80 -3.72 14.39
CA ILE A 27 4.90 -2.69 14.93
C ILE A 27 3.47 -2.86 14.37
N MET A 28 3.34 -3.13 13.07
CA MET A 28 2.03 -3.42 12.46
C MET A 28 1.36 -4.62 13.12
N LEU A 29 2.12 -5.64 13.54
CA LEU A 29 1.56 -6.87 14.14
C LEU A 29 0.96 -6.68 15.52
N ILE A 30 1.46 -5.74 16.34
CA ILE A 30 1.00 -5.54 17.72
C ILE A 30 -0.53 -5.43 17.83
N PRO A 31 -1.22 -4.51 17.11
CA PRO A 31 -2.68 -4.40 17.21
C PRO A 31 -3.42 -5.66 16.70
N TYR A 32 -2.87 -6.39 15.72
CA TYR A 32 -3.49 -7.64 15.25
C TYR A 32 -3.38 -8.74 16.31
N ILE A 33 -2.25 -8.84 17.00
CA ILE A 33 -2.06 -9.78 18.10
C ILE A 33 -3.01 -9.45 19.25
N LEU A 34 -3.10 -8.17 19.65
CA LEU A 34 -4.04 -7.73 20.68
C LEU A 34 -5.50 -7.99 20.30
N TYR A 35 -5.86 -7.73 19.04
CA TYR A 35 -7.17 -8.03 18.50
C TYR A 35 -7.46 -9.54 18.51
N PHE A 36 -6.49 -10.37 18.16
CA PHE A 36 -6.66 -11.82 18.15
C PHE A 36 -6.78 -12.40 19.57
N LEU A 37 -5.97 -11.92 20.52
CA LEU A 37 -6.08 -12.26 21.94
C LEU A 37 -7.47 -11.86 22.48
N PHE A 38 -7.96 -10.69 22.07
CA PHE A 38 -9.30 -10.25 22.41
C PHE A 38 -10.38 -11.20 21.89
N LEU A 39 -10.28 -11.69 20.66
CA LEU A 39 -11.27 -12.63 20.10
C LEU A 39 -11.28 -14.00 20.80
N ILE A 40 -10.16 -14.41 21.41
CA ILE A 40 -10.04 -15.69 22.12
C ILE A 40 -10.50 -15.57 23.57
N PHE A 41 -10.08 -14.50 24.27
CA PHE A 41 -10.22 -14.36 25.71
C PHE A 41 -11.25 -13.31 26.14
N GLY A 42 -11.67 -12.42 25.24
CA GLY A 42 -12.60 -11.33 25.52
C GLY A 42 -14.07 -11.76 25.43
N GLY A 43 -14.92 -11.10 26.22
CA GLY A 43 -16.37 -11.21 26.13
C GLY A 43 -17.03 -10.01 25.41
N PRO A 44 -18.33 -10.12 25.09
CA PRO A 44 -19.08 -9.07 24.40
C PRO A 44 -19.10 -7.72 25.14
N GLU A 45 -18.95 -7.74 26.47
CA GLU A 45 -18.88 -6.56 27.33
C GLU A 45 -17.68 -5.65 27.03
N LEU A 46 -16.65 -6.15 26.33
CA LEU A 46 -15.45 -5.39 25.99
C LEU A 46 -15.49 -4.77 24.58
N ILE A 47 -16.67 -4.63 23.97
CA ILE A 47 -16.83 -4.08 22.62
C ILE A 47 -16.15 -2.71 22.43
N LEU A 48 -16.14 -1.85 23.46
CA LEU A 48 -15.47 -0.57 23.41
C LEU A 48 -13.94 -0.72 23.23
N LEU A 49 -13.33 -1.68 23.92
CA LEU A 49 -11.91 -2.00 23.76
C LEU A 49 -11.62 -2.51 22.36
N MET A 50 -12.49 -3.36 21.80
CA MET A 50 -12.38 -3.85 20.42
C MET A 50 -12.39 -2.70 19.40
N LEU A 51 -13.27 -1.72 19.58
CA LEU A 51 -13.35 -0.53 18.72
C LEU A 51 -12.08 0.32 18.83
N ILE A 52 -11.56 0.50 20.05
CA ILE A 52 -10.29 1.21 20.28
C ILE A 52 -9.12 0.49 19.59
N LEU A 53 -9.02 -0.83 19.74
CA LEU A 53 -7.97 -1.63 19.08
C LEU A 53 -8.05 -1.54 17.55
N ASN A 54 -9.25 -1.55 16.98
CA ASN A 54 -9.44 -1.36 15.54
C ASN A 54 -9.03 0.05 15.09
N ALA A 55 -9.41 1.09 15.84
CA ALA A 55 -8.99 2.45 15.53
C ALA A 55 -7.45 2.60 15.60
N LEU A 56 -6.82 2.03 16.62
CA LEU A 56 -5.36 1.99 16.75
C LEU A 56 -4.70 1.24 15.59
N MET A 57 -5.26 0.10 15.18
CA MET A 57 -4.78 -0.67 14.03
C MET A 57 -4.79 0.18 12.75
N VAL A 58 -5.88 0.90 12.48
CA VAL A 58 -5.96 1.81 11.33
C VAL A 58 -4.89 2.89 11.40
N VAL A 59 -4.75 3.58 12.54
CA VAL A 59 -3.75 4.65 12.70
C VAL A 59 -2.33 4.11 12.53
N ILE A 60 -1.99 2.97 13.14
CA ILE A 60 -0.67 2.34 13.04
C ILE A 60 -0.40 1.92 11.60
N ASN A 61 -1.36 1.29 10.91
CA ASN A 61 -1.19 0.85 9.52
C ASN A 61 -1.00 2.04 8.58
N LEU A 62 -1.72 3.15 8.78
CA LEU A 62 -1.53 4.38 7.99
C LEU A 62 -0.14 4.96 8.22
N TRP A 63 0.27 5.09 9.49
CA TRP A 63 1.58 5.62 9.84
C TRP A 63 2.73 4.76 9.28
N ILE A 64 2.67 3.44 9.49
CA ILE A 64 3.70 2.52 8.97
C ILE A 64 3.65 2.45 7.43
N GLY A 65 2.48 2.62 6.80
CA GLY A 65 2.38 2.76 5.35
C GLY A 65 3.22 3.94 4.83
N ILE A 66 3.17 5.10 5.51
CA ILE A 66 4.00 6.26 5.18
C ILE A 66 5.50 5.95 5.40
N VAL A 67 5.84 5.28 6.51
CA VAL A 67 7.21 4.84 6.81
C VAL A 67 7.76 3.97 5.67
N ILE A 68 7.00 2.95 5.25
CA ILE A 68 7.40 2.02 4.19
C ILE A 68 7.63 2.77 2.87
N ILE A 69 6.77 3.73 2.51
CA ILE A 69 6.93 4.55 1.31
C ILE A 69 8.25 5.35 1.36
N ILE A 70 8.54 6.02 2.49
CA ILE A 70 9.77 6.81 2.66
C ILE A 70 11.01 5.90 2.65
N MET A 71 10.94 4.74 3.32
CA MET A 71 12.03 3.76 3.33
C MET A 71 12.33 3.26 1.91
N LEU A 72 11.30 2.87 1.17
CA LEU A 72 11.45 2.37 -0.20
C LEU A 72 11.97 3.47 -1.14
N ASP A 73 11.57 4.73 -0.97
CA ASP A 73 12.11 5.84 -1.77
C ASP A 73 13.60 6.06 -1.50
N LYS A 74 14.01 6.00 -0.22
CA LYS A 74 15.44 6.05 0.13
C LYS A 74 16.22 4.87 -0.44
N LEU A 75 15.69 3.64 -0.34
CA LEU A 75 16.32 2.45 -0.92
C LEU A 75 16.42 2.54 -2.44
N TYR A 76 15.37 3.00 -3.12
CA TYR A 76 15.35 3.22 -4.57
C TYR A 76 16.43 4.20 -5.00
N LYS A 77 16.71 5.21 -4.17
CA LYS A 77 17.74 6.25 -4.39
C LYS A 77 19.12 5.90 -3.80
N ASN A 78 19.31 4.67 -3.30
CA ASN A 78 20.53 4.23 -2.61
C ASN A 78 20.97 5.14 -1.45
N GLN A 79 20.00 5.70 -0.71
CA GLN A 79 20.24 6.56 0.45
C GLN A 79 20.24 5.76 1.76
N PRO A 80 21.01 6.20 2.77
CA PRO A 80 21.03 5.52 4.08
C PRO A 80 19.67 5.60 4.78
N ILE A 81 19.31 4.52 5.47
CA ILE A 81 18.11 4.44 6.30
C ILE A 81 18.47 4.83 7.74
N ASP A 82 17.76 5.82 8.24
CA ASP A 82 17.72 6.20 9.65
C ASP A 82 16.25 6.08 10.10
N LEU A 83 15.92 4.96 10.74
CA LEU A 83 14.53 4.62 11.07
C LEU A 83 13.90 5.65 12.02
N ASN A 84 14.65 6.15 12.99
CA ASN A 84 14.14 7.12 13.97
C ASN A 84 13.71 8.42 13.28
N LYS A 85 14.54 8.95 12.37
CA LYS A 85 14.16 10.12 11.57
C LYS A 85 12.99 9.84 10.64
N ILE A 86 12.93 8.66 10.04
CA ILE A 86 11.82 8.28 9.14
C ILE A 86 10.50 8.22 9.92
N TYR A 87 10.50 7.63 11.12
CA TYR A 87 9.33 7.57 12.00
C TYR A 87 8.82 8.97 12.36
N GLU A 88 9.71 9.88 12.72
CA GLU A 88 9.37 11.27 13.03
C GLU A 88 8.77 12.00 11.81
N ILE A 89 9.41 11.88 10.65
CA ILE A 89 8.92 12.48 9.40
C ILE A 89 7.56 11.90 9.01
N ALA A 90 7.40 10.57 9.11
CA ALA A 90 6.16 9.89 8.77
C ALA A 90 5.00 10.34 9.67
N PHE A 91 5.25 10.51 10.97
CA PHE A 91 4.24 10.98 11.92
C PHE A 91 3.74 12.38 11.57
N LYS A 92 4.65 13.31 11.22
CA LYS A 92 4.30 14.67 10.78
C LYS A 92 3.49 14.70 9.48
N LYS A 93 3.61 13.66 8.64
CA LYS A 93 2.91 13.53 7.35
C LYS A 93 1.51 12.95 7.47
N ILE A 94 1.11 12.38 8.61
CA ILE A 94 -0.20 11.75 8.80
C ILE A 94 -1.36 12.67 8.40
N PRO A 95 -1.45 13.95 8.85
CA PRO A 95 -2.60 14.80 8.52
C PRO A 95 -2.72 15.07 7.02
N SER A 96 -1.61 15.42 6.36
CA SER A 96 -1.56 15.66 4.91
C SER A 96 -1.93 14.39 4.12
N TYR A 97 -1.39 13.24 4.50
CA TYR A 97 -1.70 11.95 3.90
C TYR A 97 -3.17 11.58 4.07
N PHE A 98 -3.70 11.70 5.28
CA PHE A 98 -5.08 11.36 5.61
C PHE A 98 -6.08 12.21 4.81
N LEU A 99 -5.84 13.52 4.69
CA LEU A 99 -6.66 14.40 3.87
C LEU A 99 -6.67 13.96 2.39
N VAL A 100 -5.50 13.64 1.83
CA VAL A 100 -5.37 13.18 0.43
C VAL A 100 -6.04 11.82 0.23
N ALA A 101 -5.90 10.91 1.19
CA ALA A 101 -6.56 9.61 1.16
C ALA A 101 -8.09 9.74 1.16
N ILE A 102 -8.65 10.62 2.01
CA ILE A 102 -10.10 10.90 2.02
C ILE A 102 -10.55 11.49 0.68
N LEU A 103 -9.86 12.52 0.18
CA LEU A 103 -10.21 13.13 -1.11
C LEU A 103 -10.19 12.11 -2.25
N THR A 104 -9.16 11.25 -2.26
CA THR A 104 -9.03 10.19 -3.26
C THR A 104 -10.16 9.17 -3.15
N ALA A 105 -10.49 8.73 -1.94
CA ALA A 105 -11.59 7.81 -1.68
C ALA A 105 -12.94 8.38 -2.11
N LEU A 106 -13.25 9.63 -1.76
CA LEU A 106 -14.50 10.30 -2.14
C LEU A 106 -14.66 10.38 -3.67
N VAL A 107 -13.59 10.74 -4.39
CA VAL A 107 -13.65 10.81 -5.85
C VAL A 107 -13.83 9.43 -6.47
N ILE A 108 -13.13 8.41 -5.98
CA ILE A 108 -13.26 7.03 -6.49
C ILE A 108 -14.66 6.48 -6.20
N ILE A 109 -15.17 6.63 -4.97
CA ILE A 109 -16.51 6.18 -4.58
C ILE A 109 -17.57 6.91 -5.40
N GLY A 110 -17.47 8.24 -5.55
CA GLY A 110 -18.37 9.01 -6.41
C GLY A 110 -18.34 8.52 -7.87
N GLY A 111 -17.16 8.19 -8.39
CA GLY A 111 -17.00 7.58 -9.71
C GLY A 111 -17.72 6.23 -9.81
N LEU A 112 -17.52 5.33 -8.84
CA LEU A 112 -18.13 4.00 -8.79
C LEU A 112 -19.66 4.04 -8.62
N ILE A 113 -20.18 4.98 -7.83
CA ILE A 113 -21.62 5.20 -7.65
C ILE A 113 -22.26 5.62 -8.97
N LEU A 114 -21.59 6.49 -9.74
CA LEU A 114 -22.09 6.88 -11.05
C LEU A 114 -22.07 5.67 -12.00
N LEU A 115 -20.91 5.04 -12.20
CA LEU A 115 -20.73 3.85 -13.04
C LEU A 115 -19.38 3.15 -12.71
N ILE A 116 -19.25 1.85 -12.97
CA ILE A 116 -18.01 1.10 -12.74
C ILE A 116 -16.81 1.68 -13.53
N ILE A 117 -17.02 2.03 -14.81
CA ILE A 117 -15.95 2.49 -15.71
C ILE A 117 -15.30 3.81 -15.21
N PRO A 118 -16.05 4.89 -14.90
CA PRO A 118 -15.50 6.09 -14.27
C PRO A 118 -14.72 5.82 -12.98
N GLY A 119 -15.21 4.91 -12.13
CA GLY A 119 -14.49 4.51 -10.92
C GLY A 119 -13.10 3.94 -11.22
N ILE A 120 -13.00 3.02 -12.19
CA ILE A 120 -11.71 2.45 -12.62
C ILE A 120 -10.80 3.54 -13.19
N ILE A 121 -11.33 4.48 -13.98
CA ILE A 121 -10.54 5.60 -14.52
C ILE A 121 -9.93 6.43 -13.38
N PHE A 122 -10.72 6.74 -12.34
CA PHE A 122 -10.28 7.52 -11.18
C PHE A 122 -9.25 6.78 -10.31
N ILE A 123 -9.39 5.46 -10.13
CA ILE A 123 -8.40 4.65 -9.41
C ILE A 123 -7.01 4.81 -10.05
N VAL A 124 -6.91 4.73 -11.38
CA VAL A 124 -5.62 4.86 -12.07
C VAL A 124 -5.11 6.31 -12.04
N TRP A 125 -5.99 7.31 -12.23
CA TRP A 125 -5.57 8.72 -12.19
C TRP A 125 -5.07 9.15 -10.82
N TYR A 126 -5.70 8.70 -9.74
CA TYR A 126 -5.39 9.15 -8.38
C TYR A 126 -4.60 8.14 -7.53
N GLY A 127 -4.28 6.96 -8.09
CA GLY A 127 -3.50 5.92 -7.41
C GLY A 127 -2.12 6.36 -6.94
N PHE A 128 -1.58 7.46 -7.49
CA PHE A 128 -0.29 8.02 -7.07
C PHE A 128 -0.37 9.25 -6.17
N ALA A 129 -1.58 9.71 -5.80
CA ALA A 129 -1.76 10.93 -5.01
C ALA A 129 -1.09 10.84 -3.62
N ASN A 130 -1.14 9.65 -3.02
CA ASN A 130 -0.49 9.36 -1.75
C ASN A 130 1.04 9.46 -1.82
N TYR A 131 1.65 9.03 -2.93
CA TYR A 131 3.09 9.16 -3.14
C TYR A 131 3.49 10.63 -3.34
N ALA A 132 2.67 11.38 -4.09
CA ALA A 132 2.87 12.80 -4.30
C ALA A 132 2.88 13.59 -2.98
N VAL A 133 1.91 13.37 -2.09
CA VAL A 133 1.87 14.09 -0.80
C VAL A 133 2.95 13.65 0.17
N ILE A 134 3.37 12.37 0.14
CA ILE A 134 4.43 11.89 1.04
C ILE A 134 5.79 12.40 0.59
N LEU A 135 6.11 12.24 -0.70
CA LEU A 135 7.46 12.49 -1.23
C LEU A 135 7.67 13.93 -1.67
N GLU A 136 6.62 14.63 -2.10
CA GLU A 136 6.66 15.97 -2.70
C GLU A 136 5.74 16.95 -1.96
N GLU A 137 5.66 16.82 -0.64
CA GLU A 137 4.65 17.49 0.19
C GLU A 137 4.63 19.02 0.05
N LYS A 138 5.77 19.66 -0.22
CA LYS A 138 5.87 21.13 -0.32
C LYS A 138 4.92 21.69 -1.39
N ASP A 139 4.80 20.99 -2.50
CA ASP A 139 4.02 21.42 -3.67
C ASP A 139 2.70 20.65 -3.82
N ASN A 140 2.52 19.55 -3.08
CA ASN A 140 1.45 18.58 -3.33
C ASN A 140 0.65 18.23 -2.06
N LYS A 141 -0.18 19.16 -1.58
CA LYS A 141 -1.15 18.92 -0.48
C LYS A 141 -2.60 18.91 -0.96
N GLY A 142 -3.45 18.13 -0.29
CA GLY A 142 -4.88 18.06 -0.58
C GLY A 142 -5.17 17.80 -2.06
N ILE A 143 -5.94 18.68 -2.70
CA ILE A 143 -6.33 18.55 -4.12
C ILE A 143 -5.11 18.65 -5.06
N ALA A 144 -4.05 19.38 -4.69
CA ALA A 144 -2.85 19.50 -5.53
C ALA A 144 -2.19 18.14 -5.77
N ALA A 145 -2.17 17.27 -4.75
CA ALA A 145 -1.67 15.90 -4.89
C ALA A 145 -2.47 15.06 -5.89
N LEU A 146 -3.80 15.19 -5.89
CA LEU A 146 -4.67 14.51 -6.86
C LEU A 146 -4.43 15.01 -8.28
N LYS A 147 -4.32 16.34 -8.46
CA LYS A 147 -4.00 16.95 -9.76
C LYS A 147 -2.64 16.49 -10.27
N PHE A 148 -1.63 16.43 -9.40
CA PHE A 148 -0.30 15.95 -9.74
C PHE A 148 -0.33 14.47 -10.17
N SER A 149 -0.99 13.61 -9.40
CA SER A 149 -1.18 12.19 -9.75
C SER A 149 -1.86 12.03 -11.12
N LYS A 150 -2.97 12.75 -11.35
CA LYS A 150 -3.67 12.71 -12.64
C LYS A 150 -2.75 13.16 -13.78
N ASN A 151 -1.98 14.22 -13.56
CA ASN A 151 -1.03 14.73 -14.54
C ASN A 151 0.02 13.66 -14.90
N LEU A 152 0.58 12.93 -13.92
CA LEU A 152 1.53 11.84 -14.20
C LEU A 152 0.96 10.76 -15.13
N VAL A 153 -0.33 10.48 -15.01
CA VAL A 153 -1.00 9.39 -15.74
C VAL A 153 -1.63 9.86 -17.06
N GLN A 154 -1.95 11.14 -17.19
CA GLN A 154 -2.63 11.71 -18.35
C GLN A 154 -1.83 11.46 -19.64
N GLY A 155 -2.52 10.99 -20.69
CA GLY A 155 -1.92 10.57 -21.95
C GLY A 155 -1.26 9.19 -21.93
N ARG A 156 -1.19 8.52 -20.78
CA ARG A 156 -0.55 7.20 -20.60
C ARG A 156 -1.40 6.23 -19.76
N TRP A 157 -2.71 6.51 -19.63
CA TRP A 157 -3.62 5.82 -18.72
C TRP A 157 -3.62 4.29 -18.89
N GLY A 158 -3.78 3.79 -20.12
CA GLY A 158 -3.85 2.34 -20.36
C GLY A 158 -2.55 1.61 -20.02
N ALA A 159 -1.40 2.22 -20.36
CA ALA A 159 -0.09 1.66 -19.99
C ALA A 159 0.11 1.66 -18.47
N THR A 160 -0.33 2.70 -17.79
CA THR A 160 -0.30 2.78 -16.32
C THR A 160 -1.23 1.75 -15.68
N PHE A 161 -2.44 1.58 -16.20
CA PHE A 161 -3.42 0.62 -15.71
C PHE A 161 -2.84 -0.80 -15.69
N TRP A 162 -2.28 -1.28 -16.80
CA TRP A 162 -1.71 -2.63 -16.87
C TRP A 162 -0.45 -2.79 -16.00
N ARG A 163 0.35 -1.73 -15.84
CA ARG A 163 1.52 -1.73 -14.96
C ARG A 163 1.16 -1.70 -13.46
N LEU A 164 -0.04 -1.26 -13.10
CA LEU A 164 -0.60 -1.39 -11.75
C LEU A 164 -1.26 -2.76 -11.56
N LEU A 165 -2.12 -3.15 -12.52
CA LEU A 165 -2.96 -4.34 -12.40
C LEU A 165 -2.17 -5.64 -12.43
N LEU A 166 -1.25 -5.83 -13.38
CA LEU A 166 -0.60 -7.12 -13.56
C LEU A 166 0.33 -7.52 -12.41
N PRO A 167 1.21 -6.63 -11.88
CA PRO A 167 1.99 -6.96 -10.68
C PRO A 167 1.10 -7.21 -9.45
N ALA A 168 0.05 -6.41 -9.28
CA ALA A 168 -0.87 -6.57 -8.16
C ALA A 168 -1.62 -7.91 -8.23
N LEU A 169 -2.11 -8.28 -9.42
CA LEU A 169 -2.80 -9.55 -9.66
C LEU A 169 -1.86 -10.75 -9.46
N ALA A 170 -0.64 -10.68 -9.98
CA ALA A 170 0.36 -11.73 -9.80
C ALA A 170 0.66 -11.96 -8.31
N LEU A 171 0.89 -10.88 -7.55
CA LEU A 171 1.17 -11.00 -6.12
C LEU A 171 -0.06 -11.45 -5.33
N TYR A 172 -1.26 -11.00 -5.70
CA TYR A 172 -2.50 -11.48 -5.09
C TYR A 172 -2.70 -12.99 -5.29
N LEU A 173 -2.42 -13.52 -6.49
CA LEU A 173 -2.46 -14.97 -6.73
C LEU A 173 -1.45 -15.73 -5.88
N VAL A 174 -0.23 -15.20 -5.72
CA VAL A 174 0.77 -15.79 -4.81
C VAL A 174 0.26 -15.82 -3.37
N VAL A 175 -0.33 -14.72 -2.88
CA VAL A 175 -0.94 -14.65 -1.54
C VAL A 175 -2.02 -15.71 -1.37
N LEU A 176 -2.93 -15.84 -2.34
CA LEU A 176 -3.99 -16.86 -2.30
C LEU A 176 -3.43 -18.28 -2.26
N ILE A 177 -2.43 -18.58 -3.09
CA ILE A 177 -1.77 -19.89 -3.12
C ILE A 177 -1.12 -20.20 -1.77
N VAL A 178 -0.38 -19.24 -1.19
CA VAL A 178 0.28 -19.43 0.11
C VAL A 178 -0.75 -19.63 1.22
N ILE A 179 -1.81 -18.81 1.26
CA ILE A 179 -2.89 -18.97 2.24
C ILE A 179 -3.54 -20.34 2.10
N PHE A 180 -3.86 -20.77 0.89
CA PHE A 180 -4.46 -22.07 0.62
C PHE A 180 -3.56 -23.22 1.12
N ILE A 181 -2.27 -23.21 0.75
CA ILE A 181 -1.32 -24.25 1.14
C ILE A 181 -1.18 -24.30 2.67
N VAL A 182 -0.97 -23.17 3.32
CA VAL A 182 -0.81 -23.10 4.79
C VAL A 182 -2.09 -23.56 5.49
N SER A 183 -3.26 -23.14 5.00
CA SER A 183 -4.56 -23.53 5.56
C SER A 183 -4.81 -25.04 5.39
N TYR A 184 -4.45 -25.60 4.24
CA TYR A 184 -4.56 -27.03 3.97
C TYR A 184 -3.70 -27.85 4.94
N ILE A 185 -2.44 -27.43 5.16
CA ILE A 185 -1.51 -28.09 6.09
C ILE A 185 -2.06 -28.07 7.52
N ILE A 186 -2.57 -26.93 7.98
CA ILE A 186 -3.06 -26.76 9.35
C ILE A 186 -4.35 -27.53 9.61
N THR A 187 -5.26 -27.57 8.64
CA THR A 187 -6.54 -28.27 8.77
C THR A 187 -6.47 -29.76 8.43
N GLY A 188 -5.30 -30.24 7.98
CA GLY A 188 -5.15 -31.61 7.47
C GLY A 188 -6.04 -31.89 6.26
N GLY A 189 -6.33 -30.86 5.46
CA GLY A 189 -7.23 -30.92 4.31
C GLY A 189 -8.73 -30.80 4.63
N ASN A 190 -9.13 -30.76 5.90
CA ASN A 190 -10.53 -30.64 6.33
C ASN A 190 -10.95 -29.17 6.46
N PHE A 191 -11.09 -28.50 5.32
CA PHE A 191 -11.45 -27.09 5.27
C PHE A 191 -12.95 -26.88 5.52
N ASN A 192 -13.28 -26.20 6.60
CA ASN A 192 -14.65 -25.82 6.95
C ASN A 192 -14.72 -24.31 7.25
N LEU A 193 -15.18 -23.54 6.26
CA LEU A 193 -15.36 -22.08 6.36
C LEU A 193 -16.42 -21.67 7.40
N GLU A 194 -17.36 -22.55 7.71
CA GLU A 194 -18.38 -22.29 8.74
C GLU A 194 -17.82 -22.51 10.15
N SER A 195 -16.69 -23.23 10.28
CA SER A 195 -16.02 -23.38 11.57
C SER A 195 -15.40 -22.06 12.00
N TYR A 196 -15.96 -21.49 13.07
CA TYR A 196 -15.45 -20.27 13.68
C TYR A 196 -13.94 -20.35 13.97
N ASN A 197 -13.47 -21.44 14.58
CA ASN A 197 -12.06 -21.61 14.95
C ASN A 197 -11.13 -21.71 13.74
N GLN A 198 -11.53 -22.42 12.68
CA GLN A 198 -10.72 -22.49 11.46
C GLN A 198 -10.65 -21.12 10.79
N SER A 199 -11.79 -20.44 10.65
CA SER A 199 -11.86 -19.09 10.07
C SER A 199 -11.00 -18.08 10.82
N LEU A 200 -10.99 -18.11 12.16
CA LEU A 200 -10.10 -17.27 12.97
C LEU A 200 -8.61 -17.52 12.64
N ILE A 201 -8.18 -18.78 12.61
CA ILE A 201 -6.78 -19.14 12.33
C ILE A 201 -6.38 -18.73 10.91
N ILE A 202 -7.24 -19.02 9.92
CA ILE A 202 -7.01 -18.66 8.51
C ILE A 202 -6.91 -17.14 8.36
N ASN A 203 -7.77 -16.37 9.02
CA ASN A 203 -7.73 -14.90 8.99
C ASN A 203 -6.44 -14.35 9.62
N ALA A 204 -5.99 -14.93 10.73
CA ALA A 204 -4.73 -14.54 11.36
C ALA A 204 -3.55 -14.78 10.40
N ILE A 205 -3.46 -15.96 9.81
CA ILE A 205 -2.40 -16.32 8.85
C ILE A 205 -2.43 -15.42 7.60
N SER A 206 -3.62 -15.19 7.06
CA SER A 206 -3.82 -14.32 5.90
C SER A 206 -3.37 -12.89 6.18
N SER A 207 -3.63 -12.38 7.38
CA SER A 207 -3.16 -11.07 7.84
C SER A 207 -1.64 -11.02 7.95
N LEU A 208 -1.01 -12.06 8.54
CA LEU A 208 0.45 -12.16 8.65
C LEU A 208 1.13 -12.14 7.26
N ILE A 209 0.65 -12.98 6.34
CA ILE A 209 1.17 -13.07 4.97
C ILE A 209 1.03 -11.72 4.26
N THR A 210 -0.14 -11.08 4.38
CA THR A 210 -0.41 -9.78 3.75
C THR A 210 0.52 -8.69 4.30
N LEU A 211 0.73 -8.64 5.62
CA LEU A 211 1.64 -7.67 6.25
C LEU A 211 3.08 -7.84 5.78
N ILE A 212 3.57 -9.09 5.71
CA ILE A 212 4.93 -9.41 5.24
C ILE A 212 5.14 -8.98 3.79
N LEU A 213 4.11 -9.11 2.95
CA LEU A 213 4.17 -8.78 1.53
C LEU A 213 3.78 -7.33 1.21
N THR A 214 3.28 -6.57 2.19
CA THR A 214 2.89 -5.16 2.01
C THR A 214 4.03 -4.29 1.45
N PRO A 215 5.28 -4.36 1.95
CA PRO A 215 6.39 -3.59 1.37
C PRO A 215 6.65 -3.92 -0.10
N LEU A 216 6.40 -5.16 -0.52
CA LEU A 216 6.55 -5.57 -1.92
C LEU A 216 5.48 -4.89 -2.81
N PHE A 217 4.21 -4.86 -2.39
CA PHE A 217 3.16 -4.12 -3.11
C PHE A 217 3.48 -2.63 -3.25
N VAL A 218 3.96 -2.01 -2.17
CA VAL A 218 4.34 -0.59 -2.16
C VAL A 218 5.55 -0.36 -3.08
N SER A 219 6.50 -1.28 -3.13
CA SER A 219 7.69 -1.16 -3.99
C SER A 219 7.32 -1.06 -5.48
N PHE A 220 6.38 -1.88 -5.97
CA PHE A 220 5.93 -1.82 -7.37
C PHE A 220 5.28 -0.48 -7.69
N SER A 221 4.40 -0.02 -6.81
CA SER A 221 3.70 1.25 -7.00
C SER A 221 4.66 2.45 -6.95
N LEU A 222 5.63 2.44 -6.04
CA LEU A 222 6.65 3.48 -5.92
C LEU A 222 7.58 3.53 -7.15
N ILE A 223 8.06 2.37 -7.63
CA ILE A 223 8.93 2.33 -8.81
C ILE A 223 8.17 2.84 -10.03
N LEU A 224 6.89 2.48 -10.17
CA LEU A 224 6.05 2.98 -11.25
C LEU A 224 5.81 4.48 -11.14
N TYR A 225 5.55 4.99 -9.93
CA TYR A 225 5.46 6.43 -9.65
C TYR A 225 6.72 7.18 -10.11
N ASN A 226 7.90 6.74 -9.68
CA ASN A 226 9.18 7.34 -10.05
C ASN A 226 9.40 7.26 -11.57
N ASN A 227 9.11 6.11 -12.20
CA ASN A 227 9.26 5.98 -13.66
C ASN A 227 8.33 6.93 -14.44
N LEU A 228 7.08 7.12 -14.00
CA LEU A 228 6.15 8.06 -14.62
C LEU A 228 6.61 9.50 -14.46
N LYS A 229 7.15 9.85 -13.28
CA LYS A 229 7.72 11.19 -13.00
C LYS A 229 8.94 11.47 -13.88
N GLU A 230 9.95 10.60 -13.84
CA GLU A 230 11.20 10.73 -14.60
C GLU A 230 10.94 10.88 -16.11
N THR A 231 10.11 10.01 -16.68
CA THR A 231 9.80 10.03 -18.14
C THR A 231 8.91 11.20 -18.56
N LYS A 232 8.30 11.92 -17.61
CA LYS A 232 7.53 13.14 -17.90
C LYS A 232 8.40 14.38 -17.78
N GLU A 233 9.35 14.38 -16.85
CA GLU A 233 10.37 15.43 -16.74
C GLU A 233 11.28 15.46 -17.98
N GLN A 234 11.73 14.28 -18.44
CA GLN A 234 12.53 14.15 -19.68
C GLN A 234 11.80 14.71 -20.90
N ALA A 235 10.52 14.37 -21.09
CA ALA A 235 9.73 14.88 -22.19
C ALA A 235 9.55 16.41 -22.14
N ARG A 236 9.54 17.03 -20.95
CA ARG A 236 9.48 18.49 -20.80
C ARG A 236 10.81 19.15 -21.15
N THR A 237 11.93 18.56 -20.77
CA THR A 237 13.26 19.09 -21.09
C THR A 237 13.62 18.96 -22.57
N GLU A 238 13.13 17.91 -23.23
CA GLU A 238 13.32 17.68 -24.68
C GLU A 238 12.39 18.52 -25.57
N THR A 239 11.41 19.21 -24.97
CA THR A 239 10.52 20.15 -25.67
C THR A 239 10.81 21.59 -25.23
N PRO A 240 11.97 22.20 -25.55
CA PRO A 240 12.15 23.63 -25.30
C PRO A 240 11.32 24.44 -26.30
N ALA A 241 10.38 25.22 -25.76
CA ALA A 241 9.75 26.42 -26.35
C ALA A 241 9.60 26.45 -27.88
N GLN A 242 8.50 25.89 -28.39
CA GLN A 242 7.87 26.43 -29.61
C GLN A 242 6.94 27.57 -29.21
N ILE A 243 7.49 28.73 -28.85
CA ILE A 243 6.81 30.02 -28.86
C ILE A 243 7.82 31.06 -29.37
#